data_AF-A0A9P5YHS6-F1
#
_entry.id   AF-A0A9P5YHS6-F1
#
_cell.length_a   1.000
_cell.length_b   1.000
_cell.length_c   1.000
_cell.angle_alpha   90.00
_cell.angle_beta   90.00
_cell.angle_gamma   90.00
#
_symmetry.space_group_name_H-M   'P 1'
#
loop_
_entity.id
_entity.type
_entity.pdbx_description
1 polymer ?
#
loop_
_entity_poly.entity_id
_entity_poly.type
_entity_poly.pdbx_seq_one_letter_code
_entity_poly.pdbx_strand_id
1 'polypeptide(L)'
;MPISQLFDVNSQLAFYGAYHSNKINVLVHMIFVPLILWTSQVLLSQFPVPSVVPALHYEINDYLAFDLNIPAILAGLYIVYYFILEPVAALFYTPQMILSLLTATAYSKGSGNVSNAGILHALSWIAQFLGHGLAEKRAPALVDNLLGAVVLAPFFVHLEILFGLGYRPEMHKRINNEIGKEIARIRKAQGDEKRAAAKSS
;
A
#
# COMPACT_ATOMS: atom_id res chain seq x y z
N MET A 1 -13.22 9.14 8.40
CA MET A 1 -12.12 9.28 9.38
C MET A 1 -11.80 10.76 9.55
N PRO A 2 -11.67 11.31 10.77
CA PRO A 2 -11.26 12.70 11.01
C PRO A 2 -9.87 13.01 10.43
N ILE A 3 -9.61 14.27 10.04
CA ILE A 3 -8.32 14.71 9.46
C ILE A 3 -7.15 14.41 10.40
N SER A 4 -7.33 14.59 11.71
CA SER A 4 -6.29 14.30 12.71
C SER A 4 -5.84 12.85 12.72
N GLN A 5 -6.72 11.91 12.35
CA GLN A 5 -6.39 10.49 12.30
C GLN A 5 -5.63 10.14 11.01
N LEU A 6 -5.72 10.95 9.95
CA LEU A 6 -4.95 10.74 8.70
C LEU A 6 -3.44 10.77 8.95
N PHE A 7 -2.98 11.59 9.89
CA PHE A 7 -1.56 11.76 10.20
C PHE A 7 -1.12 11.02 11.47
N ASP A 8 -2.00 10.25 12.11
CA ASP A 8 -1.65 9.40 13.25
C ASP A 8 -1.36 7.97 12.78
N VAL A 9 -0.10 7.56 12.91
CA VAL A 9 0.35 6.22 12.51
C VAL A 9 -0.42 5.11 13.23
N ASN A 10 -0.80 5.30 14.50
CA ASN A 10 -1.52 4.25 15.23
C ASN A 10 -2.92 4.04 14.64
N SER A 11 -3.64 5.13 14.36
CA SER A 11 -4.97 5.11 13.74
C SER A 11 -4.92 4.49 12.34
N GLN A 12 -3.94 4.88 11.52
CA GLN A 12 -3.79 4.32 10.16
C GLN A 12 -3.49 2.83 10.19
N LEU A 13 -2.57 2.38 11.05
CA LEU A 13 -2.21 0.96 11.15
C LEU A 13 -3.32 0.13 11.79
N ALA A 14 -4.03 0.68 12.78
CA ALA A 14 -5.17 0.00 13.40
C ALA A 14 -6.32 -0.19 12.40
N PHE A 15 -6.64 0.86 11.64
CA PHE A 15 -7.62 0.78 10.56
C PHE A 15 -7.21 -0.27 9.54
N TYR A 16 -5.99 -0.17 8.99
CA TYR A 16 -5.53 -1.12 7.97
C TYR A 16 -5.51 -2.57 8.49
N GLY A 17 -4.96 -2.79 9.68
CA GLY A 17 -4.86 -4.12 10.29
C GLY A 17 -6.22 -4.76 10.60
N ALA A 18 -7.28 -3.96 10.84
CA ALA A 18 -8.63 -4.48 11.03
C ALA A 18 -9.19 -5.21 9.79
N TYR A 19 -8.69 -4.89 8.59
CA TYR A 19 -9.05 -5.54 7.34
C TYR A 19 -8.04 -6.62 6.89
N HIS A 20 -6.91 -6.75 7.59
CA HIS A 20 -5.83 -7.67 7.24
C HIS A 20 -5.35 -8.40 8.50
N SER A 21 -6.25 -9.13 9.18
CA SER A 21 -5.89 -9.84 10.40
C SER A 21 -5.72 -11.34 10.18
N ASN A 22 -5.98 -11.85 8.98
CA ASN A 22 -5.70 -13.23 8.59
C ASN A 22 -4.26 -13.34 8.06
N LYS A 23 -3.45 -14.23 8.65
CA LYS A 23 -2.04 -14.44 8.26
C LYS A 23 -1.82 -14.76 6.77
N ILE A 24 -2.73 -15.50 6.14
CA ILE A 24 -2.66 -15.84 4.72
C ILE A 24 -2.89 -14.58 3.89
N ASN A 25 -3.90 -13.78 4.24
CA ASN A 25 -4.17 -12.52 3.55
C ASN A 25 -3.01 -11.54 3.71
N VAL A 26 -2.46 -11.40 4.93
CA VAL A 26 -1.27 -10.57 5.16
C VAL A 26 -0.09 -11.05 4.30
N LEU A 27 0.15 -12.36 4.19
CA LEU A 27 1.22 -12.91 3.34
C LEU A 27 0.99 -12.60 1.85
N VAL A 28 -0.24 -12.72 1.35
CA VAL A 28 -0.59 -12.33 -0.01
C VAL A 28 -0.27 -10.84 -0.23
N HIS A 29 -0.64 -9.97 0.70
CA HIS A 29 -0.34 -8.53 0.60
C HIS A 29 1.16 -8.23 0.67
N MET A 30 1.91 -8.92 1.54
CA MET A 30 3.36 -8.77 1.62
C MET A 30 4.06 -9.04 0.28
N ILE A 31 3.54 -9.96 -0.53
CA ILE A 31 4.08 -10.30 -1.84
C ILE A 31 3.57 -9.34 -2.92
N PHE A 32 2.26 -9.13 -2.98
CA PHE A 32 1.63 -8.48 -4.13
C PHE A 32 1.51 -6.95 -4.01
N VAL A 33 1.57 -6.36 -2.81
CA VAL A 33 1.59 -4.89 -2.68
C VAL A 33 2.87 -4.28 -3.29
N PRO A 34 4.09 -4.79 -3.00
CA PRO A 34 5.30 -4.32 -3.67
C PRO A 34 5.26 -4.47 -5.20
N LEU A 35 4.71 -5.59 -5.69
CA LEU A 35 4.56 -5.82 -7.13
C LEU A 35 3.57 -4.84 -7.78
N ILE A 36 2.46 -4.53 -7.10
CA ILE A 36 1.50 -3.52 -7.56
C ILE A 36 2.15 -2.14 -7.59
N LEU A 37 2.87 -1.74 -6.54
CA LEU A 37 3.59 -0.46 -6.53
C LEU A 37 4.57 -0.36 -7.71
N TRP A 38 5.41 -1.38 -7.90
CA TRP A 38 6.41 -1.39 -8.96
C TRP A 38 5.78 -1.38 -10.35
N THR A 39 4.77 -2.23 -10.60
CA THR A 39 4.07 -2.25 -11.90
C THR A 39 3.29 -0.95 -12.15
N SER A 40 2.72 -0.32 -11.12
CA SER A 40 2.14 1.02 -11.24
C SER A 40 3.17 2.06 -11.65
N GLN A 41 4.38 2.02 -11.10
CA GLN A 41 5.47 2.92 -11.50
C GLN A 41 5.85 2.70 -12.97
N VAL A 42 5.92 1.45 -13.45
CA VAL A 42 6.19 1.14 -14.86
C VAL A 42 5.08 1.70 -15.77
N LEU A 43 3.82 1.42 -15.45
CA LEU A 43 2.66 1.85 -16.25
C LEU A 43 2.52 3.38 -16.28
N LEU A 44 2.67 4.02 -15.12
CA LEU A 44 2.57 5.48 -14.99
C LEU A 44 3.75 6.21 -15.63
N SER A 45 4.90 5.56 -15.83
CA SER A 45 6.04 6.14 -16.57
C SER A 45 5.71 6.42 -18.03
N GLN A 46 4.66 5.80 -18.60
CA GLN A 46 4.26 6.00 -19.99
C GLN A 46 3.38 7.25 -20.19
N PHE A 47 2.90 7.86 -19.11
CA PHE A 47 2.06 9.04 -19.20
C PHE A 47 2.91 10.30 -19.36
N PRO A 48 2.49 11.24 -20.23
CA PRO A 48 3.21 12.48 -20.41
C PRO A 48 3.15 13.33 -19.13
N VAL A 49 4.24 14.04 -18.87
CA VAL A 49 4.32 15.00 -17.77
C VAL A 49 3.99 16.40 -18.31
N PRO A 50 3.23 17.23 -17.58
CA PRO A 50 2.99 18.62 -17.99
C PRO A 50 4.31 19.36 -18.26
N SER A 51 4.33 20.21 -19.30
CA SER A 51 5.53 20.93 -19.76
C SER A 51 6.16 21.88 -18.73
N VAL A 52 5.43 22.19 -17.65
CA VAL A 52 5.94 22.97 -16.50
C VAL A 52 6.94 22.17 -15.65
N VAL A 53 6.91 20.84 -15.71
CA VAL A 53 7.86 20.00 -14.99
C VAL A 53 9.15 19.91 -15.82
N PRO A 54 10.32 20.22 -15.24
CA PRO A 54 11.57 20.17 -15.98
C PRO A 54 11.86 18.74 -16.43
N ALA A 55 12.24 18.58 -17.69
CA ALA A 55 12.71 17.30 -18.20
C ALA A 55 14.04 16.95 -17.52
N LEU A 56 13.99 16.03 -16.57
CA LEU A 56 15.16 15.50 -15.88
C LEU A 56 15.21 14.00 -16.10
N HIS A 57 16.28 13.55 -16.75
CA HIS A 57 16.58 12.15 -16.97
C HIS A 57 18.01 11.88 -16.51
N TYR A 58 18.23 10.78 -15.79
CA TYR A 58 19.54 10.32 -15.39
C TYR A 58 19.60 8.80 -15.49
N GLU A 59 20.52 8.29 -16.30
CA GLU A 59 20.77 6.86 -16.44
C GLU A 59 21.95 6.44 -15.57
N ILE A 60 21.75 5.46 -14.70
CA ILE A 60 22.81 4.91 -13.85
C ILE A 60 23.45 3.70 -14.55
N ASN A 61 22.61 2.80 -15.06
CA ASN A 61 22.97 1.65 -15.90
C ASN A 61 21.70 1.08 -16.58
N ASP A 62 21.86 -0.01 -17.34
CA ASP A 62 20.77 -0.71 -18.06
C ASP A 62 19.55 -1.07 -17.21
N TYR A 63 19.71 -1.20 -15.89
CA TYR A 63 18.67 -1.64 -14.96
C TYR A 63 18.17 -0.53 -14.03
N LEU A 64 18.83 0.64 -14.01
CA LEU A 64 18.55 1.71 -13.08
C LEU A 64 18.59 3.06 -13.82
N ALA A 65 17.43 3.71 -13.90
CA ALA A 65 17.29 5.02 -14.49
C ALA A 65 16.31 5.87 -13.69
N PHE A 66 16.51 7.16 -13.67
CA PHE A 66 15.60 8.13 -13.06
C PHE A 66 15.04 9.05 -14.14
N ASP A 67 13.73 9.24 -14.11
CA ASP A 67 13.03 10.25 -14.88
C ASP A 67 12.18 11.05 -13.90
N LEU A 68 12.20 12.39 -13.97
CA LEU A 68 11.26 13.22 -13.21
C LEU A 68 9.87 13.16 -13.88
N ASN A 69 9.15 12.09 -13.57
CA ASN A 69 7.83 11.77 -14.13
C ASN A 69 6.77 11.56 -13.05
N ILE A 70 5.55 11.16 -13.44
CA ILE A 70 4.43 10.93 -12.50
C ILE A 70 4.84 9.97 -11.36
N PRO A 71 5.43 8.78 -11.63
CA PRO A 71 5.97 7.90 -10.59
C PRO A 71 6.93 8.59 -9.62
N ALA A 72 7.86 9.41 -10.11
CA ALA A 72 8.83 10.09 -9.24
C ALA A 72 8.15 11.11 -8.31
N ILE A 73 7.18 11.88 -8.82
CA ILE A 73 6.39 12.83 -8.03
C ILE A 73 5.59 12.08 -6.95
N LEU A 74 4.89 11.01 -7.33
CA LEU A 74 4.11 10.19 -6.39
C LEU A 74 5.01 9.53 -5.34
N ALA A 75 6.17 9.01 -5.72
CA ALA A 75 7.14 8.43 -4.79
C ALA A 75 7.61 9.48 -3.78
N GLY A 76 7.90 10.71 -4.22
CA GLY A 76 8.24 11.82 -3.33
C GLY A 76 7.11 12.14 -2.33
N LEU A 77 5.87 12.23 -2.81
CA LEU A 77 4.70 12.47 -1.95
C LEU A 77 4.48 11.34 -0.94
N TYR A 78 4.65 10.08 -1.36
CA TYR A 78 4.56 8.91 -0.48
C TYR A 78 5.63 8.96 0.60
N ILE A 79 6.88 9.22 0.25
CA ILE A 79 7.99 9.31 1.20
C ILE A 79 7.75 10.44 2.21
N VAL A 80 7.36 11.63 1.76
CA VAL A 80 7.00 12.75 2.66
C VAL A 80 5.90 12.33 3.63
N TYR A 81 4.84 11.70 3.13
CA TYR A 81 3.74 11.25 3.97
C TYR A 81 4.19 10.17 4.97
N TYR A 82 5.02 9.22 4.57
CA TYR A 82 5.55 8.19 5.46
C TYR A 82 6.46 8.78 6.54
N PHE A 83 7.27 9.80 6.21
CA PHE A 83 8.05 10.53 7.21
C PHE A 83 7.16 11.28 8.22
N ILE A 84 6.00 11.81 7.80
CA ILE A 84 5.03 12.40 8.73
C ILE A 84 4.48 11.33 9.69
N LEU A 85 4.24 10.12 9.21
CA LEU A 85 3.66 9.03 10.02
C LEU A 85 4.68 8.40 10.98
N GLU A 86 5.81 7.93 10.47
CA GLU A 86 6.84 7.26 11.28
C GLU A 86 8.23 7.45 10.65
N PRO A 87 9.01 8.47 11.09
CA PRO A 87 10.26 8.85 10.44
C PRO A 87 11.31 7.74 10.34
N VAL A 88 11.39 6.86 11.34
CA VAL A 88 12.45 5.84 11.40
C VAL A 88 12.17 4.68 10.44
N ALA A 89 10.93 4.20 10.35
CA ALA A 89 10.52 3.24 9.34
C ALA A 89 10.53 3.86 7.95
N ALA A 90 10.13 5.14 7.80
CA ALA A 90 10.23 5.84 6.52
C ALA A 90 11.67 5.94 6.02
N LEU A 91 12.63 6.15 6.93
CA LEU A 91 14.06 6.12 6.59
C LEU A 91 14.48 4.75 6.02
N PHE A 92 14.04 3.64 6.63
CA PHE A 92 14.33 2.30 6.11
C PHE A 92 13.57 1.97 4.82
N TYR A 93 12.39 2.54 4.62
CA TYR A 93 11.60 2.37 3.41
C TYR A 93 12.12 3.19 2.23
N THR A 94 12.79 4.32 2.48
CA THR A 94 13.24 5.24 1.42
C THR A 94 14.15 4.56 0.39
N PRO A 95 15.20 3.79 0.76
CA PRO A 95 16.00 3.03 -0.21
C PRO A 95 15.19 2.03 -1.02
N GLN A 96 14.19 1.38 -0.40
CA GLN A 96 13.31 0.43 -1.09
C GLN A 96 12.46 1.14 -2.15
N MET A 97 11.87 2.30 -1.83
CA MET A 97 11.10 3.11 -2.78
C MET A 97 11.98 3.63 -3.93
N ILE A 98 13.19 4.11 -3.62
CA ILE A 98 14.15 4.59 -4.64
C ILE A 98 14.50 3.44 -5.59
N LEU A 99 14.87 2.27 -5.07
CA LEU A 99 15.20 1.13 -5.92
C LEU A 99 14.02 0.68 -6.77
N SER A 100 12.81 0.65 -6.20
CA SER A 100 11.58 0.35 -6.94
C SER A 100 11.38 1.33 -8.10
N LEU A 101 11.49 2.63 -7.82
CA LEU A 101 11.34 3.68 -8.83
C LEU A 101 12.39 3.54 -9.95
N LEU A 102 13.67 3.41 -9.59
CA LEU A 102 14.76 3.37 -10.56
C LEU A 102 14.66 2.16 -11.50
N THR A 103 14.33 1.00 -10.94
CA THR A 103 14.15 -0.22 -11.73
C THR A 103 12.89 -0.16 -12.59
N ALA A 104 11.78 0.38 -12.05
CA ALA A 104 10.54 0.54 -12.81
C ALA A 104 10.73 1.50 -14.00
N THR A 105 11.41 2.63 -13.79
CA THR A 105 11.72 3.59 -14.85
C THR A 105 12.59 2.98 -15.94
N ALA A 106 13.69 2.29 -15.59
CA ALA A 106 14.54 1.62 -16.58
C ALA A 106 13.75 0.54 -17.36
N TYR A 107 13.01 -0.32 -16.63
CA TYR A 107 12.23 -1.40 -17.22
C TYR A 107 11.15 -0.88 -18.19
N SER A 108 10.54 0.27 -17.89
CA SER A 108 9.46 0.86 -18.71
C SER A 108 9.86 1.23 -20.14
N LYS A 109 11.17 1.32 -20.42
CA LYS A 109 11.73 1.68 -21.72
C LYS A 109 11.88 0.49 -22.67
N GLY A 110 11.82 -0.74 -22.15
CA GLY A 110 12.01 -1.95 -22.96
C GLY A 110 10.78 -2.32 -23.81
N SER A 111 11.02 -2.84 -25.01
CA SER A 111 9.94 -3.30 -25.89
C SER A 111 9.14 -4.45 -25.25
N GLY A 112 7.81 -4.32 -25.19
CA GLY A 112 6.91 -5.32 -24.58
C GLY A 112 6.85 -5.29 -23.04
N ASN A 113 7.76 -4.59 -22.36
CA ASN A 113 7.84 -4.57 -20.91
C ASN A 113 6.61 -3.96 -20.23
N VAL A 114 6.02 -2.91 -20.80
CA VAL A 114 4.79 -2.29 -20.30
C VAL A 114 3.62 -3.28 -20.32
N SER A 115 3.50 -4.10 -21.36
CA SER A 115 2.48 -5.14 -21.46
C SER A 115 2.66 -6.21 -20.37
N ASN A 116 3.90 -6.68 -20.19
CA ASN A 116 4.25 -7.63 -19.12
C ASN A 116 3.91 -7.06 -17.74
N ALA A 117 4.23 -5.79 -17.49
CA ALA A 117 3.89 -5.11 -16.24
C ALA A 117 2.37 -4.99 -16.04
N GLY A 118 1.60 -4.72 -17.11
CA GLY A 118 0.14 -4.69 -17.05
C GLY A 118 -0.48 -6.05 -16.69
N ILE A 119 0.02 -7.15 -17.28
CA ILE A 119 -0.42 -8.51 -16.94
C ILE A 119 -0.10 -8.81 -15.47
N LEU A 120 1.14 -8.54 -15.04
CA LEU A 120 1.55 -8.77 -13.65
C LEU A 120 0.74 -7.92 -12.66
N HIS A 121 0.42 -6.68 -13.02
CA HIS A 121 -0.41 -5.79 -12.23
C HIS A 121 -1.82 -6.39 -12.02
N ALA A 122 -2.45 -6.86 -13.09
CA ALA A 122 -3.77 -7.48 -13.03
C ALA A 122 -3.75 -8.77 -12.17
N LEU A 123 -2.78 -9.65 -12.38
CA LEU A 123 -2.61 -10.88 -11.59
C LEU A 123 -2.39 -10.58 -10.10
N SER A 124 -1.63 -9.53 -9.80
CA SER A 124 -1.37 -9.12 -8.42
C SER A 124 -2.62 -8.61 -7.71
N TRP A 125 -3.46 -7.83 -8.39
CA TRP A 125 -4.76 -7.42 -7.87
C TRP A 125 -5.71 -8.60 -7.66
N ILE A 126 -5.78 -9.52 -8.62
CA ILE A 126 -6.59 -10.75 -8.50
C ILE A 126 -6.17 -11.52 -7.26
N ALA A 127 -4.86 -11.69 -7.03
CA ALA A 127 -4.35 -12.38 -5.84
C ALA A 127 -4.78 -11.68 -4.54
N GLN A 128 -4.68 -10.34 -4.46
CA GLN A 128 -5.13 -9.59 -3.27
C GLN A 128 -6.64 -9.74 -3.02
N PHE A 129 -7.46 -9.65 -4.07
CA PHE A 129 -8.91 -9.85 -3.93
C PHE A 129 -9.25 -11.28 -3.51
N LEU A 130 -8.53 -12.29 -4.01
CA LEU A 130 -8.67 -13.68 -3.54
C LEU A 130 -8.26 -13.83 -2.07
N GLY A 131 -7.19 -13.15 -1.64
CA GLY A 131 -6.78 -13.10 -0.24
C GLY A 131 -7.89 -12.58 0.67
N HIS A 132 -8.50 -11.45 0.29
CA HIS A 132 -9.63 -10.88 1.01
C HIS A 132 -10.87 -11.80 0.99
N GLY A 133 -11.25 -12.33 -0.18
CA GLY A 133 -12.46 -13.13 -0.33
C GLY A 133 -12.38 -14.49 0.36
N LEU A 134 -11.27 -15.22 0.16
CA LEU A 134 -11.13 -16.61 0.61
C LEU A 134 -10.58 -16.72 2.03
N ALA A 135 -9.57 -15.94 2.37
CA ALA A 135 -8.91 -16.03 3.68
C ALA A 135 -9.51 -15.06 4.70
N GLU A 136 -9.66 -13.79 4.34
CA GLU A 136 -10.15 -12.75 5.27
C GLU A 136 -11.67 -12.81 5.47
N LYS A 137 -12.42 -13.22 4.44
CA LYS A 137 -13.89 -13.22 4.36
C LYS A 137 -14.50 -11.86 4.71
N ARG A 138 -13.78 -10.78 4.37
CA ARG A 138 -14.18 -9.39 4.58
C ARG A 138 -13.94 -8.61 3.29
N ALA A 139 -14.76 -7.58 3.07
CA ALA A 139 -14.57 -6.68 1.96
C ALA A 139 -13.18 -6.01 2.05
N PRO A 140 -12.52 -5.73 0.91
CA PRO A 140 -11.27 -4.98 0.91
C PRO A 140 -11.45 -3.59 1.51
N ALA A 141 -10.44 -3.08 2.23
CA ALA A 141 -10.44 -1.72 2.77
C ALA A 141 -10.62 -0.63 1.68
N LEU A 142 -10.36 -0.97 0.42
CA LEU A 142 -10.56 -0.11 -0.76
C LEU A 142 -12.00 0.41 -0.89
N VAL A 143 -12.99 -0.36 -0.42
CA VAL A 143 -14.41 0.03 -0.47
C VAL A 143 -14.70 1.18 0.50
N ASP A 144 -13.97 1.25 1.61
CA ASP A 144 -14.21 2.20 2.69
C ASP A 144 -13.28 3.42 2.63
N ASN A 145 -12.06 3.26 2.11
CA ASN A 145 -11.08 4.35 1.98
C ASN A 145 -10.03 4.05 0.90
N LEU A 146 -10.39 4.23 -0.38
CA LEU A 146 -9.52 3.92 -1.52
C LEU A 146 -8.15 4.62 -1.45
N LEU A 147 -8.14 5.94 -1.22
CA LEU A 147 -6.90 6.73 -1.17
C LEU A 147 -6.01 6.30 0.00
N GLY A 148 -6.58 6.16 1.20
CA GLY A 148 -5.80 5.69 2.35
C GLY A 148 -5.30 4.26 2.15
N ALA A 149 -6.13 3.35 1.63
CA ALA A 149 -5.75 1.96 1.41
C ALA A 149 -4.60 1.83 0.40
N VAL A 150 -4.64 2.54 -0.73
CA VAL A 150 -3.59 2.47 -1.76
C VAL A 150 -2.31 3.20 -1.34
N VAL A 151 -2.43 4.36 -0.67
CA VAL A 151 -1.26 5.13 -0.23
C VAL A 151 -0.56 4.45 0.94
N LEU A 152 -1.29 3.83 1.87
CA LEU A 152 -0.68 3.24 3.07
C LEU A 152 -0.26 1.78 2.90
N ALA A 153 -0.86 1.02 1.97
CA ALA A 153 -0.55 -0.40 1.83
C ALA A 153 0.95 -0.71 1.74
N PRO A 154 1.77 0.01 0.93
CA PRO A 154 3.20 -0.28 0.85
C PRO A 154 3.94 -0.06 2.17
N PHE A 155 3.59 1.00 2.90
CA PHE A 155 4.20 1.31 4.19
C PHE A 155 3.72 0.38 5.31
N PHE A 156 2.46 -0.03 5.28
CA PHE A 156 1.93 -1.03 6.20
C PHE A 156 2.67 -2.36 6.03
N VAL A 157 2.83 -2.85 4.80
CA VAL A 157 3.59 -4.09 4.52
C VAL A 157 5.03 -3.97 5.04
N HIS A 158 5.67 -2.81 4.83
CA HIS A 158 7.00 -2.56 5.36
C HIS A 158 7.03 -2.61 6.90
N LEU A 159 6.07 -1.96 7.56
CA LEU A 159 5.98 -1.96 9.03
C LEU A 159 5.67 -3.34 9.60
N GLU A 160 4.83 -4.15 8.96
CA GLU A 160 4.56 -5.53 9.36
C GLU A 160 5.83 -6.38 9.34
N ILE A 161 6.67 -6.21 8.31
CA ILE A 161 7.98 -6.85 8.22
C ILE A 161 8.89 -6.37 9.36
N LEU A 162 8.99 -5.06 9.57
CA LEU A 162 9.80 -4.50 10.66
C LEU A 162 9.33 -4.99 12.04
N PHE A 163 8.03 -5.03 12.29
CA PHE A 163 7.44 -5.55 13.53
C PHE A 163 7.78 -7.03 13.74
N GLY A 164 7.75 -7.84 12.67
CA GLY A 164 8.22 -9.22 12.68
C GLY A 164 9.70 -9.37 13.04
N LEU A 165 10.52 -8.36 12.74
CA LEU A 165 11.94 -8.27 13.10
C LEU A 165 12.19 -7.66 14.50
N GLY A 166 11.13 -7.36 15.26
CA GLY A 166 11.25 -6.80 16.61
C GLY A 166 11.32 -5.27 16.68
N TYR A 167 10.99 -4.57 15.59
CA TYR A 167 10.90 -3.11 15.59
C TYR A 167 9.79 -2.61 16.53
N ARG A 168 10.14 -1.69 17.45
CA ARG A 168 9.21 -1.02 18.38
C ARG A 168 8.10 -1.94 18.96
N PRO A 169 8.46 -2.95 19.78
CA PRO A 169 7.50 -3.96 20.26
C PRO A 169 6.32 -3.38 21.03
N GLU A 170 6.52 -2.29 21.79
CA GLU A 170 5.43 -1.60 22.51
C GLU A 170 4.43 -0.92 21.57
N MET A 171 4.91 -0.37 20.44
CA MET A 171 4.06 0.20 19.40
C MET A 171 3.25 -0.90 18.72
N HIS A 172 3.91 -2.00 18.35
CA HIS A 172 3.24 -3.14 17.73
C HIS A 172 2.16 -3.73 18.66
N LYS A 173 2.45 -3.90 19.95
CA LYS A 173 1.47 -4.34 20.95
C LYS A 173 0.27 -3.40 21.04
N ARG A 174 0.50 -2.08 21.08
CA ARG A 174 -0.58 -1.08 21.11
C ARG A 174 -1.44 -1.17 19.85
N ILE A 175 -0.84 -1.24 18.67
CA ILE A 175 -1.55 -1.35 17.40
C ILE A 175 -2.41 -2.62 17.37
N ASN A 176 -1.87 -3.78 17.79
CA ASN A 176 -2.64 -5.03 17.83
C ASN A 176 -3.86 -4.95 18.76
N ASN A 177 -3.73 -4.24 19.89
CA ASN A 177 -4.87 -4.01 20.78
C ASN A 177 -5.94 -3.13 20.11
N GLU A 178 -5.54 -2.07 19.40
CA GLU A 178 -6.47 -1.21 18.66
C GLU A 178 -7.12 -1.93 17.47
N ILE A 179 -6.37 -2.76 16.74
CA ILE A 179 -6.91 -3.65 15.70
C ILE A 179 -8.01 -4.55 16.29
N GLY A 180 -7.76 -5.17 17.45
CA GLY A 180 -8.74 -6.02 18.12
C GLY A 180 -10.04 -5.28 18.47
N LYS A 181 -9.94 -4.04 18.97
CA LYS A 181 -11.09 -3.18 19.25
C LYS A 181 -11.86 -2.83 17.97
N GLU A 182 -11.15 -2.49 16.90
CA GLU A 182 -11.77 -2.12 15.62
C GLU A 182 -12.47 -3.31 14.95
N ILE A 183 -11.87 -4.50 14.99
CA ILE A 183 -12.52 -5.74 14.52
C ILE A 183 -13.81 -6.01 15.30
N ALA A 184 -13.80 -5.83 16.62
CA ALA A 184 -14.99 -6.00 17.45
C ALA A 184 -16.09 -4.99 17.06
N ARG A 185 -15.71 -3.72 16.80
CA ARG A 185 -16.61 -2.66 16.32
C ARG A 185 -17.25 -3.03 14.98
N ILE A 186 -16.45 -3.45 14.00
CA ILE A 186 -16.91 -3.84 12.65
C ILE A 186 -17.88 -5.02 12.75
N ARG A 187 -17.54 -6.07 13.51
CA ARG A 187 -18.41 -7.25 13.69
C ARG A 187 -19.74 -6.90 14.35
N LYS A 188 -19.73 -6.00 15.34
CA LYS A 188 -20.95 -5.53 15.98
C LYS A 188 -21.84 -4.80 14.98
N ALA A 189 -21.29 -3.85 14.21
CA ALA A 189 -22.03 -3.09 13.19
C ALA A 189 -22.65 -4.01 12.13
N GLN A 190 -21.88 -4.96 11.58
CA GLN A 190 -22.40 -5.94 10.61
C GLN A 190 -23.51 -6.83 11.21
N GLY A 191 -23.40 -7.18 12.49
CA GLY A 191 -24.43 -7.93 13.19
C GLY A 191 -25.72 -7.12 13.39
N ASP A 192 -25.60 -5.83 13.71
CA ASP A 192 -26.73 -4.91 13.85
C ASP A 192 -27.44 -4.70 12.51
N GLU A 193 -26.70 -4.50 11.41
CA GLU A 193 -27.25 -4.38 10.05
C GLU A 193 -28.02 -5.63 9.63
N LYS A 194 -27.46 -6.83 9.84
CA LYS A 194 -28.16 -8.09 9.54
C LYS A 194 -29.45 -8.25 10.34
N ARG A 195 -29.43 -7.87 11.62
CA ARG A 195 -30.64 -7.89 12.47
C ARG A 195 -31.69 -6.89 12.01
N ALA A 196 -31.28 -5.71 11.56
CA ALA A 196 -32.19 -4.71 11.03
C ALA A 196 -32.83 -5.19 9.71
N ALA A 197 -32.03 -5.73 8.79
CA ALA A 197 -32.50 -6.28 7.52
C ALA A 197 -33.52 -7.42 7.70
N ALA A 198 -33.28 -8.31 8.67
CA ALA A 198 -34.20 -9.40 9.00
C ALA A 198 -35.52 -8.96 9.66
N LYS A 199 -35.56 -7.74 10.24
CA LYS A 199 -36.81 -7.16 10.80
C LYS A 199 -37.62 -6.42 9.74
N SER A 200 -37.02 -6.06 8.62
CA SER A 200 -37.66 -5.37 7.48
C SER A 200 -38.12 -6.31 6.36
N SER A 201 -37.81 -7.60 6.46
CA SER A 201 -38.26 -8.69 5.56
C SER A 201 -39.43 -9.44 6.16
#